data_AF-A0A521KFH7-F1
#
_entry.id   AF-A0A521KFH7-F1
#
_cell.length_a   1.000
_cell.length_b   1.000
_cell.length_c   1.000
_cell.angle_alpha   90.00
_cell.angle_beta   90.00
_cell.angle_gamma   90.00
#
_symmetry.space_group_name_H-M   'P 1'
#
loop_
_entity.id
_entity.type
_entity.pdbx_description
1 polymer ?
#
loop_
_entity_poly.entity_id
_entity_poly.type
_entity_poly.pdbx_seq_one_letter_code
_entity_poly.pdbx_strand_id
1 'polypeptide(L)'
;MNDAAAWLAPALLWLVGALLVLGAVCAWLLWRQHELLAQLGGRLAALDHLAEIERATRVLADARGDLDLRRVEHVLVDIRDAQRRVEDALLRSVERTSGDAAPAAPNLADAITNRLLALGYDRVQLAGTDEELGRLALTDGDVLVEARKSGVAHKGRVLVRGGRIHAVEIQPPFAVFP
;
A
#
# COMPACT_ATOMS: atom_id res chain seq x y z
N MET A 1 14.09 1.67 -106.30
CA MET A 1 13.92 2.72 -105.28
C MET A 1 12.67 2.54 -104.40
N ASN A 2 11.69 1.70 -104.76
CA ASN A 2 10.48 1.49 -103.94
C ASN A 2 10.66 0.44 -102.81
N ASP A 3 11.62 -0.47 -102.91
CA ASP A 3 11.84 -1.49 -101.87
C ASP A 3 12.35 -0.90 -100.56
N ALA A 4 12.96 0.29 -100.60
CA ALA A 4 13.43 0.98 -99.40
C ALA A 4 12.29 1.52 -98.53
N ALA A 5 11.12 1.81 -99.10
CA ALA A 5 9.97 2.28 -98.35
C ALA A 5 9.23 1.14 -97.63
N ALA A 6 9.32 -0.09 -98.16
CA ALA A 6 8.60 -1.24 -97.62
C ALA A 6 9.12 -1.71 -96.25
N TRP A 7 10.41 -1.51 -95.94
CA TRP A 7 11.00 -1.89 -94.65
C TRP A 7 10.90 -0.81 -93.56
N LEU A 8 10.63 0.45 -93.93
CA LEU A 8 10.51 1.54 -92.96
C LEU A 8 9.21 1.46 -92.14
N ALA A 9 8.10 1.04 -92.76
CA ALA A 9 6.81 0.90 -92.08
C ALA A 9 6.84 -0.06 -90.87
N PRO A 10 7.35 -1.31 -90.99
CA PRO A 10 7.44 -2.21 -89.85
C PRO A 10 8.45 -1.71 -88.80
N ALA A 11 9.57 -1.09 -89.20
CA ALA A 11 10.55 -0.54 -88.26
C ALA A 11 9.96 0.58 -87.39
N LEU A 12 9.13 1.45 -87.98
CA LEU A 12 8.47 2.54 -87.27
C LEU A 12 7.42 2.00 -86.27
N LEU A 13 6.67 0.95 -86.64
CA LEU A 13 5.76 0.27 -85.73
C LEU A 13 6.49 -0.35 -84.53
N TRP A 14 7.64 -1.00 -84.75
CA TRP A 14 8.45 -1.55 -83.67
C TRP A 14 9.02 -0.45 -82.75
N LEU A 15 9.47 0.68 -83.31
CA LEU A 15 9.94 1.82 -82.51
C LEU A 15 8.84 2.43 -81.66
N VAL A 16 7.63 2.63 -82.22
CA VAL A 16 6.48 3.14 -81.47
C VAL A 16 6.07 2.15 -80.38
N GLY A 17 6.08 0.85 -80.69
CA GLY A 17 5.81 -0.20 -79.70
C GLY A 17 6.84 -0.20 -78.56
N ALA A 18 8.13 -0.12 -78.88
CA ALA A 18 9.19 -0.04 -77.88
C ALA A 18 9.08 1.21 -77.01
N LEU A 19 8.74 2.36 -77.60
CA LEU A 19 8.53 3.62 -76.87
C LEU A 19 7.33 3.54 -75.92
N LEU A 20 6.22 2.93 -76.36
CA LEU A 20 5.04 2.72 -75.51
C LEU A 20 5.33 1.78 -74.33
N VAL A 21 6.06 0.68 -74.57
CA VAL A 21 6.47 -0.24 -73.50
C VAL A 21 7.40 0.47 -72.52
N LEU A 22 8.37 1.23 -73.01
CA LEU A 22 9.27 2.01 -72.16
C LEU A 22 8.49 3.03 -71.32
N GLY A 23 7.54 3.74 -71.94
CA GLY A 23 6.66 4.68 -71.25
C GLY A 23 5.82 4.02 -70.17
N ALA A 24 5.24 2.85 -70.45
CA ALA A 24 4.46 2.08 -69.48
C ALA A 24 5.32 1.60 -68.30
N VAL A 25 6.55 1.13 -68.56
CA VAL A 25 7.50 0.73 -67.52
C VAL A 25 7.90 1.92 -66.65
N CYS A 26 8.21 3.07 -67.25
CA CYS A 26 8.52 4.29 -66.50
C CYS A 26 7.34 4.75 -65.63
N ALA A 27 6.12 4.77 -66.16
CA ALA A 27 4.93 5.13 -65.40
C ALA A 27 4.68 4.16 -64.24
N TRP A 28 4.85 2.86 -64.46
CA TRP A 28 4.73 1.83 -63.43
C TRP A 28 5.78 1.99 -62.32
N LEU A 29 7.03 2.28 -62.67
CA LEU A 29 8.10 2.53 -61.71
C LEU A 29 7.83 3.77 -60.86
N LEU A 30 7.37 4.86 -61.48
CA LEU A 30 7.02 6.10 -60.77
C LEU A 30 5.85 5.88 -59.79
N TRP A 31 4.82 5.17 -60.24
CA TRP A 31 3.69 4.78 -59.37
C TRP A 31 4.16 3.96 -58.17
N ARG A 32 5.00 2.95 -58.41
CA ARG A 32 5.54 2.10 -57.36
C ARG A 32 6.40 2.87 -56.36
N GLN A 33 7.21 3.82 -56.83
CA GLN A 33 7.99 4.67 -55.92
C GLN A 33 7.10 5.59 -55.09
N HIS A 34 6.03 6.13 -55.67
CA HIS A 34 5.07 6.95 -54.95
C HIS A 34 4.39 6.15 -53.81
N GLU A 35 4.00 4.90 -54.06
CA GLU A 35 3.45 4.02 -53.01
C GLU A 35 4.46 3.72 -51.90
N LEU A 36 5.71 3.44 -52.25
CA LEU A 36 6.76 3.20 -51.26
C LEU A 36 7.02 4.45 -50.39
N LEU A 37 7.05 5.63 -51.01
CA LEU A 37 7.21 6.90 -50.28
C LEU A 37 6.01 7.16 -49.36
N ALA A 38 4.78 6.87 -49.80
CA ALA A 38 3.60 7.00 -48.96
C ALA A 38 3.64 6.05 -47.75
N GLN A 39 4.08 4.81 -47.94
CA GLN A 39 4.25 3.85 -46.85
C GLN A 39 5.32 4.28 -45.84
N LEU A 40 6.46 4.78 -46.33
CA LEU A 40 7.53 5.31 -45.47
C LEU A 40 7.08 6.57 -44.72
N GLY A 41 6.34 7.46 -45.39
CA GLY A 41 5.74 8.64 -44.77
C GLY A 41 4.78 8.28 -43.63
N GLY A 42 3.94 7.26 -43.82
CA GLY A 42 3.06 6.76 -42.77
C GLY A 42 3.83 6.20 -41.56
N ARG A 43 4.94 5.49 -41.79
CA ARG A 43 5.80 4.97 -40.71
C ARG A 43 6.53 6.08 -39.96
N LEU A 44 7.00 7.11 -40.66
CA LEU A 44 7.62 8.29 -40.04
C LEU A 44 6.61 9.03 -39.15
N ALA A 45 5.38 9.23 -39.62
CA ALA A 45 4.33 9.85 -38.81
C ALA A 45 4.01 9.05 -37.54
N ALA A 46 4.03 7.72 -37.62
CA ALA A 46 3.85 6.87 -36.43
C ALA A 46 5.01 7.00 -35.43
N LEU A 47 6.25 7.13 -35.91
CA LEU A 47 7.43 7.37 -35.06
C LEU A 47 7.40 8.76 -34.42
N ASP A 48 6.96 9.78 -35.16
CA ASP A 48 6.78 11.13 -34.62
C ASP A 48 5.74 11.15 -33.50
N HIS A 49 4.65 10.39 -33.66
CA HIS A 49 3.63 10.26 -32.62
C HIS A 49 4.17 9.53 -31.37
N LEU A 50 5.00 8.50 -31.54
CA LEU A 50 5.69 7.84 -30.43
C LEU A 50 6.63 8.80 -29.69
N ALA A 51 7.38 9.64 -30.42
CA ALA A 51 8.26 10.64 -29.83
C ALA A 51 7.48 11.73 -29.06
N GLU A 52 6.28 12.07 -29.52
CA GLU A 52 5.37 12.97 -28.81
C GLU A 52 4.88 12.35 -27.50
N ILE A 53 4.47 11.07 -27.53
CA ILE A 53 4.06 10.32 -26.33
C ILE A 53 5.21 10.21 -25.32
N GLU A 54 6.44 9.95 -25.79
CA GLU A 54 7.63 9.91 -24.93
C GLU A 54 7.87 11.28 -24.24
N ARG A 55 7.76 12.39 -24.98
CA ARG A 55 7.89 13.73 -24.39
C ARG A 55 6.80 14.00 -23.36
N ALA A 56 5.54 13.66 -23.66
CA ALA A 56 4.42 13.85 -22.74
C ALA A 56 4.59 13.02 -21.47
N THR A 57 5.00 11.76 -21.60
CA THR A 57 5.24 10.88 -20.44
C THR A 57 6.39 11.35 -19.58
N ARG A 58 7.47 11.89 -20.18
CA ARG A 58 8.59 12.49 -19.45
C ARG A 58 8.18 13.72 -18.65
N VAL A 59 7.41 14.64 -19.26
CA VAL A 59 6.87 15.82 -18.57
C VAL A 59 5.98 15.43 -17.40
N LEU A 60 5.12 14.43 -17.57
CA LEU A 60 4.28 13.89 -16.49
C LEU A 60 5.11 13.24 -15.38
N ALA A 61 6.16 12.49 -15.73
CA ALA A 61 7.05 11.86 -14.76
C ALA A 61 7.83 12.90 -13.95
N ASP A 62 8.36 13.95 -14.60
CA ASP A 62 9.08 15.04 -13.95
C ASP A 62 8.15 15.85 -13.03
N ALA A 63 6.94 16.16 -13.50
CA ALA A 63 5.93 16.86 -12.69
C ALA A 63 5.54 16.04 -11.45
N ARG A 64 5.44 14.72 -11.57
CA ARG A 64 5.07 13.84 -10.45
C ARG A 64 6.23 13.62 -9.47
N GLY A 65 7.46 13.50 -9.98
CA GLY A 65 8.66 13.34 -9.17
C GLY A 65 8.87 14.49 -8.19
N ASP A 66 8.64 15.73 -8.65
CA ASP A 66 8.79 16.92 -7.79
C ASP A 66 7.63 17.09 -6.80
N LEU A 67 6.40 16.76 -7.21
CA LEU A 67 5.20 16.92 -6.37
C LEU A 67 5.10 15.89 -5.24
N ASP A 68 5.47 14.64 -5.48
CA ASP A 68 5.23 13.58 -4.51
C ASP A 68 6.33 13.51 -3.43
N LEU A 69 7.61 13.73 -3.78
CA LEU A 69 8.69 13.50 -2.80
C LEU A 69 8.74 14.58 -1.70
N ARG A 70 8.75 15.87 -2.09
CA ARG A 70 8.82 16.99 -1.12
C ARG A 70 7.57 17.05 -0.24
N ARG A 71 6.40 16.77 -0.82
CA ARG A 71 5.15 16.77 -0.07
C ARG A 71 5.08 15.62 0.92
N VAL A 72 5.49 14.42 0.53
CA VAL A 72 5.57 13.27 1.44
C VAL A 72 6.58 13.55 2.55
N GLU A 73 7.74 14.12 2.24
CA GLU A 73 8.72 14.53 3.26
C GLU A 73 8.12 15.50 4.27
N HIS A 74 7.43 16.55 3.82
CA HIS A 74 6.79 17.52 4.71
C HIS A 74 5.73 16.88 5.61
N VAL A 75 4.86 16.04 5.03
CA VAL A 75 3.83 15.32 5.79
C VAL A 75 4.44 14.37 6.82
N LEU A 76 5.55 13.70 6.49
CA LEU A 76 6.25 12.85 7.44
C LEU A 76 6.88 13.65 8.59
N VAL A 77 7.43 14.83 8.30
CA VAL A 77 7.93 15.75 9.34
C VAL A 77 6.80 16.21 10.25
N ASP A 78 5.65 16.60 9.68
CA ASP A 78 4.48 17.04 10.45
C ASP A 78 3.93 15.93 11.36
N ILE A 79 3.86 14.69 10.86
CA ILE A 79 3.41 13.53 11.64
C ILE A 79 4.39 13.25 12.79
N ARG A 80 5.69 13.26 12.53
CA ARG A 80 6.71 13.06 13.56
C ARG A 80 6.62 14.13 14.66
N ASP A 81 6.44 15.39 14.26
CA ASP A 81 6.34 16.50 15.21
C ASP A 81 5.02 16.44 16.01
N ALA A 82 3.92 16.01 15.39
CA ALA A 82 2.67 15.73 16.08
C ALA A 82 2.80 14.60 17.10
N GLN A 83 3.46 13.49 16.74
CA GLN A 83 3.74 12.38 17.66
C GLN A 83 4.54 12.84 18.88
N ARG A 84 5.62 13.60 18.66
CA ARG A 84 6.44 14.15 19.75
C ARG A 84 5.64 15.05 20.70
N ARG A 85 4.76 15.89 20.16
CA ARG A 85 3.87 16.73 21.00
C ARG A 85 2.89 15.90 21.84
N VAL A 86 2.38 14.79 21.29
CA VAL A 86 1.50 13.87 22.01
C VAL A 86 2.28 13.16 23.12
N GLU A 87 3.49 12.68 22.84
CA GLU A 87 4.37 12.08 23.85
C GLU A 87 4.67 13.05 24.99
N ASP A 88 5.04 14.30 24.68
CA ASP A 88 5.29 15.35 25.67
C ASP A 88 4.03 15.71 26.48
N ALA A 89 2.85 15.64 25.87
CA ALA A 89 1.58 15.86 26.57
C ALA A 89 1.25 14.70 27.52
N LEU A 90 1.50 13.46 27.09
CA LEU A 90 1.31 12.27 27.90
C LEU A 90 2.27 12.25 29.10
N LEU A 91 3.56 12.53 28.89
CA LEU A 91 4.55 12.64 29.97
C LEU A 91 4.13 13.67 31.02
N ARG A 92 3.72 14.88 30.59
CA ARG A 92 3.21 15.91 31.51
C ARG A 92 1.94 15.50 32.24
N SER A 93 1.08 14.70 31.61
CA SER A 93 -0.12 14.18 32.27
C SER A 93 0.25 13.18 33.38
N VAL A 94 1.21 12.29 33.12
CA VAL A 94 1.71 11.31 34.09
C VAL A 94 2.41 12.01 35.26
N GLU A 95 3.22 13.03 34.99
CA GLU A 95 3.89 13.83 36.02
C GLU A 95 2.88 14.55 36.94
N ARG A 96 1.82 15.16 36.38
CA ARG A 96 0.76 15.80 37.18
C ARG A 96 -0.01 14.79 38.02
N THR A 97 -0.36 13.64 37.46
CA THR A 97 -1.04 12.57 38.21
C THR A 97 -0.15 12.00 39.31
N SER A 98 1.16 11.93 39.10
CA SER A 98 2.12 11.40 40.09
C SER A 98 2.48 12.42 41.18
N GLY A 99 2.32 13.73 40.93
CA GLY A 99 2.64 14.80 41.88
C GLY A 99 1.56 15.07 42.93
N ASP A 100 0.29 14.78 42.63
CA ASP A 100 -0.86 15.09 43.51
C ASP A 100 -1.42 13.86 44.25
N ALA A 101 -0.98 12.65 43.88
CA ALA A 101 -1.32 11.43 44.57
C ALA A 101 -0.25 11.10 45.60
N ALA A 102 -0.52 11.31 46.89
CA ALA A 102 0.08 10.48 47.94
C ALA A 102 -0.03 9.01 47.49
N PRO A 103 0.96 8.14 47.73
CA PRO A 103 0.95 6.77 47.21
C PRO A 103 -0.26 6.04 47.80
N ALA A 104 -1.38 6.10 47.09
CA ALA A 104 -2.52 5.26 47.34
C ALA A 104 -2.00 3.84 47.14
N ALA A 105 -2.06 3.04 48.20
CA ALA A 105 -1.72 1.64 48.12
C ALA A 105 -2.36 1.07 46.84
N PRO A 106 -1.59 0.39 45.97
CA PRO A 106 -2.09 -0.04 44.68
C PRO A 106 -3.39 -0.80 44.89
N ASN A 107 -4.46 -0.33 44.25
CA ASN A 107 -5.77 -0.98 44.35
C ASN A 107 -5.58 -2.45 43.92
N LEU A 108 -6.10 -3.39 44.72
CA LEU A 108 -5.99 -4.81 44.46
C LEU A 108 -6.50 -5.15 43.04
N ALA A 109 -7.52 -4.42 42.57
CA ALA A 109 -8.04 -4.52 41.21
C ALA A 109 -6.97 -4.25 40.14
N ASP A 110 -6.19 -3.18 40.32
CA ASP A 110 -5.12 -2.79 39.39
C ASP A 110 -3.96 -3.79 39.45
N ALA A 111 -3.61 -4.25 40.65
CA ALA A 111 -2.58 -5.27 40.83
C ALA A 111 -2.94 -6.57 40.10
N ILE A 112 -4.20 -7.02 40.21
CA ILE A 112 -4.71 -8.21 39.53
C ILE A 112 -4.69 -8.00 38.02
N THR A 113 -5.20 -6.85 37.55
CA THR A 113 -5.25 -6.51 36.12
C THR A 113 -3.86 -6.48 35.51
N ASN A 114 -2.92 -5.77 36.13
CA ASN A 114 -1.53 -5.68 35.67
C ASN A 114 -0.84 -7.05 35.66
N ARG A 115 -1.10 -7.89 36.66
CA ARG A 115 -0.55 -9.25 36.70
C ARG A 115 -1.07 -10.11 35.54
N LEU A 116 -2.35 -10.02 35.21
CA LEU A 116 -2.95 -10.77 34.10
C LEU A 116 -2.48 -10.25 32.74
N LEU A 117 -2.35 -8.94 32.56
CA LEU A 117 -1.75 -8.34 31.37
C LEU A 117 -0.30 -8.84 31.16
N ALA A 118 0.50 -8.89 32.23
CA ALA A 118 1.87 -9.42 32.17
C ALA A 118 1.96 -10.91 31.80
N LEU A 119 0.90 -11.69 32.05
CA LEU A 119 0.77 -13.09 31.65
C LEU A 119 0.24 -13.27 30.20
N GLY A 120 0.01 -12.15 29.50
CA GLY A 120 -0.45 -12.09 28.12
C GLY A 120 -1.97 -12.23 27.95
N TYR A 121 -2.74 -11.97 29.01
CA TYR A 121 -4.20 -11.85 28.90
C TYR A 121 -4.58 -10.41 28.52
N ASP A 122 -5.72 -10.24 27.86
CA ASP A 122 -6.31 -8.96 27.48
C ASP A 122 -7.79 -8.88 27.91
N ARG A 123 -8.37 -7.68 27.95
CA ARG A 123 -9.78 -7.44 28.35
C ARG A 123 -10.19 -8.13 29.66
N VAL A 124 -9.44 -7.87 30.73
CA VAL A 124 -9.71 -8.40 32.08
C VAL A 124 -10.98 -7.77 32.67
N GLN A 125 -11.86 -8.60 33.21
CA GLN A 125 -13.04 -8.22 33.98
C GLN A 125 -13.00 -8.96 35.32
N LEU A 126 -13.16 -8.22 36.41
CA LEU A 126 -13.22 -8.77 37.76
C LEU A 126 -14.69 -8.92 38.14
N ALA A 127 -15.08 -10.09 38.60
CA ALA A 127 -16.42 -10.31 39.13
C ALA A 127 -16.41 -9.98 40.64
N GLY A 128 -16.78 -8.74 40.95
CA GLY A 128 -16.92 -8.20 42.30
C GLY A 128 -17.06 -6.69 42.28
N THR A 129 -17.65 -6.11 43.33
CA THR A 129 -17.68 -4.65 43.51
C THR A 129 -16.38 -4.13 44.11
N ASP A 130 -16.11 -2.83 44.00
CA ASP A 130 -14.92 -2.21 44.60
C ASP A 130 -14.87 -2.41 46.12
N GLU A 131 -16.03 -2.45 46.79
CA GLU A 131 -16.14 -2.71 48.23
C GLU A 131 -15.79 -4.16 48.60
N GLU A 132 -16.15 -5.13 47.75
CA GLU A 132 -15.78 -6.54 47.92
C GLU A 132 -14.28 -6.74 47.72
N LEU A 133 -13.71 -6.12 46.68
CA LEU A 133 -12.27 -6.14 46.42
C LEU A 133 -11.49 -5.43 47.53
N GLY A 134 -12.01 -4.33 48.07
CA GLY A 134 -11.43 -3.64 49.22
C GLY A 134 -11.40 -4.50 50.49
N ARG A 135 -12.46 -5.28 50.74
CA ARG A 135 -12.49 -6.26 51.84
C ARG A 135 -11.46 -7.37 51.63
N LEU A 136 -11.38 -7.92 50.41
CA LEU A 136 -10.38 -8.94 50.02
C LEU A 136 -8.93 -8.42 50.01
N ALA A 137 -8.71 -7.10 50.03
CA ALA A 137 -7.39 -6.56 50.25
C ALA A 137 -6.94 -6.71 51.71
N LEU A 138 -7.88 -6.74 52.65
CA LEU A 138 -7.64 -6.87 54.10
C LEU A 138 -7.76 -8.33 54.58
N THR A 139 -8.53 -9.15 53.88
CA THR A 139 -8.77 -10.57 54.20
C THR A 139 -8.28 -11.49 53.10
N ASP A 140 -8.11 -12.77 53.40
CA ASP A 140 -7.80 -13.77 52.38
C ASP A 140 -9.07 -14.16 51.60
N GLY A 141 -8.92 -14.44 50.30
CA GLY A 141 -10.01 -14.96 49.49
C GLY A 141 -9.70 -15.08 48.00
N ASP A 142 -10.72 -15.44 47.23
CA ASP A 142 -10.61 -15.66 45.79
C ASP A 142 -11.39 -14.57 45.04
N VAL A 143 -10.77 -13.96 44.02
CA VAL A 143 -11.42 -13.03 43.10
C VAL A 143 -11.71 -13.76 41.80
N LEU A 144 -12.98 -13.83 41.38
CA LEU A 144 -13.36 -14.39 40.09
C LEU A 144 -12.97 -13.42 38.97
N VAL A 145 -12.33 -13.95 37.92
CA VAL A 145 -11.85 -13.17 36.79
C VAL A 145 -12.27 -13.77 35.46
N GLU A 146 -12.62 -12.90 34.52
CA GLU A 146 -12.81 -13.23 33.11
C GLU A 146 -11.80 -12.43 32.30
N ALA A 147 -11.01 -13.09 31.46
CA ALA A 147 -10.02 -12.42 30.62
C ALA A 147 -9.93 -13.13 29.27
N ARG A 148 -9.39 -12.48 28.25
CA ARG A 148 -9.13 -13.08 26.95
C ARG A 148 -7.64 -13.38 26.79
N LYS A 149 -7.31 -14.38 25.99
CA LYS A 149 -5.95 -14.65 25.53
C LYS A 149 -6.03 -15.19 24.12
N SER A 150 -5.34 -14.53 23.19
CA SER A 150 -5.42 -14.83 21.76
C SER A 150 -6.86 -14.86 21.23
N GLY A 151 -7.72 -13.97 21.73
CA GLY A 151 -9.12 -13.89 21.34
C GLY A 151 -10.06 -14.93 21.97
N VAL A 152 -9.58 -15.87 22.78
CA VAL A 152 -10.46 -16.83 23.50
C VAL A 152 -10.73 -16.32 24.92
N ALA A 153 -11.99 -16.32 25.35
CA ALA A 153 -12.37 -15.97 26.72
C ALA A 153 -12.02 -17.11 27.69
N HIS A 154 -11.34 -16.78 28.78
CA HIS A 154 -10.93 -17.68 29.84
C HIS A 154 -11.55 -17.20 31.15
N LYS A 155 -12.04 -18.15 31.95
CA LYS A 155 -12.58 -17.88 33.28
C LYS A 155 -11.69 -18.53 34.32
N GLY A 156 -11.56 -17.86 35.45
CA GLY A 156 -10.69 -18.32 36.51
C GLY A 156 -10.89 -17.58 37.81
N ARG A 157 -9.96 -17.81 38.71
CA ARG A 157 -9.89 -17.12 40.00
C ARG A 157 -8.46 -16.73 40.32
N VAL A 158 -8.33 -15.63 41.04
CA VAL A 158 -7.07 -15.13 41.56
C VAL A 158 -7.13 -15.24 43.07
N LEU A 159 -6.23 -16.04 43.64
CA LEU A 159 -6.15 -16.28 45.07
C LEU A 159 -5.35 -15.14 45.71
N VAL A 160 -5.97 -14.42 46.62
CA VAL A 160 -5.41 -13.26 47.31
C VAL A 160 -5.17 -13.61 48.78
N ARG A 161 -3.96 -13.32 49.26
CA ARG A 161 -3.54 -13.53 50.66
C ARG A 161 -2.89 -12.27 51.20
N GLY A 162 -3.45 -11.71 52.28
CA GLY A 162 -2.98 -10.47 52.88
C GLY A 162 -2.82 -9.32 51.88
N GLY A 163 -3.80 -9.15 50.98
CA GLY A 163 -3.82 -8.10 49.96
C GLY A 163 -2.81 -8.29 48.81
N ARG A 164 -2.17 -9.47 48.71
CA ARG A 164 -1.23 -9.78 47.62
C ARG A 164 -1.73 -10.98 46.82
N ILE A 165 -1.44 -10.97 45.51
CA ILE A 165 -1.76 -12.08 44.62
C ILE A 165 -0.85 -13.25 44.97
N HIS A 166 -1.45 -14.35 45.43
CA HIS A 166 -0.75 -15.58 45.77
C HIS A 166 -0.68 -16.55 44.58
N ALA A 167 -1.82 -16.78 43.92
CA ALA A 167 -1.92 -17.69 42.79
C ALA A 167 -2.96 -17.21 41.77
N VAL A 168 -2.79 -17.60 40.50
CA VAL A 168 -3.72 -17.31 39.40
C VAL A 168 -4.09 -18.63 38.75
N GLU A 169 -5.35 -19.02 38.87
CA GLU A 169 -5.91 -20.23 38.28
C GLU A 169 -6.88 -19.85 37.18
N ILE A 170 -6.42 -19.86 35.93
CA ILE A 170 -7.27 -19.56 34.76
C ILE A 170 -7.31 -20.78 33.86
N GLN A 171 -8.51 -21.28 33.61
CA GLN A 171 -8.74 -22.43 32.74
C GLN A 171 -9.36 -21.99 31.41
N PRO A 172 -8.91 -22.57 30.29
CA PRO A 172 -9.56 -22.33 29.02
C PRO A 172 -10.93 -23.02 29.00
N PRO A 173 -11.91 -22.46 28.26
CA PRO A 173 -13.28 -22.94 28.23
C PRO A 173 -13.41 -24.36 27.65
N PHE A 174 -12.44 -24.79 26.85
CA PHE A 174 -12.41 -26.12 26.23
C PHE A 174 -11.87 -27.23 27.14
N ALA A 175 -11.40 -26.93 28.36
CA ALA A 175 -10.96 -27.97 29.31
C ALA A 175 -12.12 -28.76 29.95
N VAL A 176 -13.38 -28.39 29.69
CA VAL A 176 -14.58 -29.02 30.27
C VAL A 176 -15.14 -30.15 29.39
N PHE A 177 -14.70 -30.28 28.14
CA PHE A 177 -15.11 -31.36 27.25
C PHE A 177 -13.95 -32.39 27.11
N PRO A 178 -14.13 -33.63 27.61
CA PRO A 178 -13.12 -34.69 27.53
C PRO A 178 -12.91 -35.21 26.10
#